data_AF-A0A9W4CFM4-F1
#
_entry.id   AF-A0A9W4CFM4-F1
#
_cell.length_a   1.000
_cell.length_b   1.000
_cell.length_c   1.000
_cell.angle_alpha   90.00
_cell.angle_beta   90.00
_cell.angle_gamma   90.00
#
_symmetry.space_group_name_H-M   'P 1'
#
loop_
_entity.id
_entity.type
_entity.pdbx_description
1 polymer ?
#
loop_
_entity_poly.entity_id
_entity_poly.type
_entity_poly.pdbx_seq_one_letter_code
_entity_poly.pdbx_strand_id
1 'polypeptide(L)'
;MKPNRSKSIIPDPQDWITEHYVLASFAHTLSTLKHLLGDEETQTNHEISYTHEGELVIGTETINLLKESYGDDHWRYVETYLSACKF
;
A
#
# COMPACT_ATOMS: atom_id res chain seq x y z
N MET A 1 42.81 1.77 -17.29
CA MET A 1 41.43 2.13 -16.89
C MET A 1 40.59 0.85 -16.92
N LYS A 2 40.03 0.41 -15.78
CA LYS A 2 39.12 -0.74 -15.75
C LYS A 2 37.71 -0.28 -16.14
N PRO A 3 36.95 -1.05 -16.93
CA PRO A 3 35.59 -0.67 -17.29
C PRO A 3 34.73 -0.65 -16.03
N ASN A 4 34.10 0.49 -15.81
CA ASN A 4 33.14 0.74 -14.73
C ASN A 4 31.93 -0.16 -15.01
N ARG A 5 31.85 -1.32 -14.36
CA ARG A 5 30.65 -2.17 -14.39
C ARG A 5 29.56 -1.41 -13.65
N SER A 6 28.75 -0.65 -14.37
CA SER A 6 27.43 -0.22 -13.93
C SER A 6 26.71 -1.46 -13.37
N LYS A 7 26.54 -1.49 -12.05
CA LYS A 7 25.82 -2.56 -11.34
C LYS A 7 24.47 -2.74 -12.02
N SER A 8 24.14 -3.99 -12.32
CA SER A 8 22.84 -4.40 -12.87
C SER A 8 21.71 -3.67 -12.12
N ILE A 9 20.88 -2.94 -12.86
CA ILE A 9 19.73 -2.17 -12.38
C ILE A 9 18.54 -3.09 -12.04
N ILE A 10 18.68 -4.39 -12.29
CA ILE A 10 17.65 -5.40 -12.07
C ILE A 10 17.73 -5.85 -10.60
N PRO A 11 16.67 -5.66 -9.79
CA PRO A 11 16.63 -6.12 -8.40
C PRO A 11 16.74 -7.65 -8.34
N ASP A 12 17.11 -8.17 -7.16
CA ASP A 12 17.07 -9.60 -6.94
C ASP A 12 15.65 -10.14 -7.20
N PRO A 13 15.47 -11.25 -7.92
CA PRO A 13 14.15 -11.79 -8.19
C PRO A 13 13.33 -12.07 -6.93
N GLN A 14 13.95 -12.47 -5.83
CA GLN A 14 13.27 -12.71 -4.57
C GLN A 14 12.76 -11.41 -3.95
N ASP A 15 13.57 -10.35 -3.99
CA ASP A 15 13.19 -9.03 -3.49
C ASP A 15 12.03 -8.47 -4.33
N TRP A 16 12.13 -8.56 -5.66
CA TRP A 16 11.08 -8.12 -6.59
C TRP A 16 9.76 -8.87 -6.37
N ILE A 17 9.80 -10.20 -6.22
CA ILE A 17 8.59 -11.02 -5.95
C ILE A 17 7.98 -10.63 -4.60
N THR A 18 8.81 -10.45 -3.57
CA THR A 18 8.35 -10.10 -2.23
C THR A 18 7.64 -8.75 -2.24
N GLU A 19 8.24 -7.75 -2.89
CA GLU A 19 7.66 -6.42 -3.06
C GLU A 19 6.31 -6.45 -3.80
N HIS A 20 6.21 -7.22 -4.89
CA HIS A 20 4.96 -7.33 -5.65
C HIS A 20 3.88 -8.09 -4.87
N TYR A 21 4.28 -9.12 -4.11
CA TYR A 21 3.37 -9.84 -3.23
C TYR A 21 2.78 -8.94 -2.15
N VAL A 22 3.59 -8.06 -1.54
CA VAL A 22 3.12 -7.10 -0.52
C VAL A 22 2.04 -6.17 -1.09
N LEU A 23 2.24 -5.61 -2.30
CA LEU A 23 1.24 -4.73 -2.92
C LEU A 23 -0.03 -5.48 -3.34
N ALA A 24 0.10 -6.68 -3.91
CA ALA A 24 -1.05 -7.49 -4.28
C ALA A 24 -1.87 -7.89 -3.06
N SER A 25 -1.20 -8.31 -1.98
CA SER A 25 -1.82 -8.59 -0.69
C SER A 25 -2.54 -7.36 -0.16
N PHE A 26 -1.89 -6.19 -0.20
CA PHE A 26 -2.46 -4.94 0.29
C PHE A 26 -3.75 -4.57 -0.44
N ALA A 27 -3.73 -4.58 -1.78
CA ALA A 27 -4.90 -4.31 -2.59
C ALA A 27 -6.04 -5.31 -2.31
N HIS A 28 -5.72 -6.59 -2.14
CA HIS A 28 -6.71 -7.61 -1.82
C HIS A 28 -7.33 -7.42 -0.42
N THR A 29 -6.51 -7.10 0.58
CA THR A 29 -6.97 -6.76 1.93
C THR A 29 -7.92 -5.57 1.89
N LEU A 30 -7.55 -4.47 1.20
CA LEU A 30 -8.40 -3.30 1.07
C LEU A 30 -9.73 -3.59 0.39
N SER A 31 -9.72 -4.37 -0.71
CA SER A 31 -10.95 -4.78 -1.39
C SER A 31 -11.86 -5.60 -0.47
N THR A 32 -11.27 -6.46 0.37
CA THR A 32 -12.01 -7.28 1.33
C THR A 32 -12.61 -6.41 2.43
N LEU A 33 -11.81 -5.50 3.02
CA LEU A 33 -12.27 -4.58 4.04
C LEU A 33 -13.40 -3.68 3.54
N LYS A 34 -13.28 -3.15 2.32
CA LYS A 34 -14.33 -2.35 1.70
C LYS A 34 -15.65 -3.13 1.56
N HIS A 35 -15.56 -4.41 1.17
CA HIS A 35 -16.73 -5.26 1.07
C HIS A 35 -17.37 -5.56 2.43
N LEU A 36 -16.56 -5.73 3.48
CA LEU A 36 -17.03 -6.06 4.83
C LEU A 36 -17.61 -4.85 5.57
N LEU A 37 -17.01 -3.67 5.41
CA LEU A 37 -17.40 -2.44 6.09
C LEU A 37 -18.64 -1.80 5.43
N GLY A 38 -18.87 -2.07 4.15
CA GLY A 38 -19.99 -1.51 3.39
C GLY A 38 -19.79 -0.03 3.03
N ASP A 39 -20.71 0.53 2.25
CA ASP A 39 -20.69 1.94 1.82
C ASP A 39 -21.43 2.85 2.84
N GLU A 40 -21.26 2.62 4.15
CA GLU A 40 -21.85 3.50 5.14
C GLU A 40 -21.08 4.83 5.22
N GLU A 41 -21.65 5.89 4.63
CA GLU A 41 -21.15 7.28 4.67
C GLU A 41 -20.86 7.81 6.10
N THR A 42 -21.33 7.12 7.14
CA THR A 42 -21.18 7.49 8.55
C THR A 42 -19.90 6.96 9.21
N GLN A 43 -19.14 6.08 8.55
CA GLN A 43 -17.92 5.47 9.10
C GLN A 43 -16.63 6.17 8.65
N THR A 44 -16.52 7.48 8.89
CA THR A 44 -15.34 8.29 8.51
C THR A 44 -14.00 7.71 8.99
N ASN A 45 -14.00 7.01 10.12
CA ASN A 45 -12.80 6.38 10.68
C ASN A 45 -12.37 5.09 9.94
N HIS A 46 -13.30 4.42 9.25
CA HIS A 46 -13.09 3.18 8.51
C HIS A 46 -13.21 3.34 6.99
N GLU A 47 -13.29 4.58 6.49
CA GLU A 47 -13.51 4.88 5.09
C GLU A 47 -12.46 4.20 4.18
N ILE A 48 -12.94 3.62 3.07
CA ILE A 48 -12.10 3.15 1.96
C ILE A 48 -12.75 3.64 0.66
N SER A 49 -12.33 4.83 0.23
CA SER A 49 -12.92 5.51 -0.92
C SER A 49 -11.86 5.97 -1.91
N TYR A 50 -12.31 6.54 -3.02
CA TYR A 50 -11.43 7.13 -4.02
C TYR A 50 -11.87 8.57 -4.26
N THR A 51 -10.92 9.50 -4.34
CA THR A 51 -11.20 10.86 -4.82
C THR A 51 -11.60 10.82 -6.29
N HIS A 52 -12.15 11.92 -6.81
CA HIS A 52 -12.43 12.05 -8.25
C HIS A 52 -11.18 11.93 -9.14
N GLU A 53 -9.99 12.10 -8.56
CA GLU A 53 -8.70 12.00 -9.24
C GLU A 53 -8.14 10.57 -9.19
N GLY A 54 -8.87 9.64 -8.56
CA GLY A 54 -8.47 8.24 -8.40
C GLY A 54 -7.53 8.00 -7.24
N GLU A 55 -7.37 8.97 -6.34
CA GLU A 55 -6.52 8.82 -5.16
C GLU A 55 -7.25 8.00 -4.09
N LEU A 56 -6.56 7.04 -3.50
CA LEU A 56 -7.12 6.17 -2.47
C LEU A 56 -7.19 6.90 -1.13
N VAL A 57 -8.39 7.07 -0.58
CA VAL A 57 -8.61 7.62 0.76
C VAL A 57 -8.88 6.48 1.72
N ILE A 58 -8.12 6.44 2.82
CA ILE A 58 -8.25 5.43 3.88
C ILE A 58 -8.44 6.13 5.22
N GLY A 59 -9.47 5.76 5.96
CA GLY A 59 -9.72 6.25 7.32
C GLY A 59 -8.61 5.83 8.30
N THR A 60 -8.39 6.65 9.32
CA THR A 60 -7.28 6.49 10.28
C THR A 60 -7.28 5.14 10.99
N GLU A 61 -8.44 4.61 11.37
CA GLU A 61 -8.52 3.31 12.05
C GLU A 61 -8.19 2.16 11.10
N THR A 62 -8.63 2.24 9.84
CA THR A 62 -8.25 1.28 8.81
C THR A 62 -6.74 1.32 8.53
N ILE A 63 -6.12 2.51 8.52
CA ILE A 63 -4.65 2.65 8.43
C ILE A 63 -3.96 1.97 9.61
N ASN A 64 -4.43 2.19 10.84
CA ASN A 64 -3.84 1.59 12.04
C ASN A 64 -3.91 0.06 12.00
N LEU A 65 -5.05 -0.50 11.60
CA LEU A 65 -5.22 -1.95 11.43
C LEU A 65 -4.28 -2.52 10.37
N LEU A 66 -4.12 -1.83 9.24
CA LEU A 66 -3.21 -2.26 8.17
C LEU A 66 -1.74 -2.18 8.62
N LYS A 67 -1.35 -1.14 9.35
CA LYS A 67 -0.02 -0.99 9.95
C LYS A 67 0.31 -2.16 10.88
N GLU A 68 -0.59 -2.48 11.80
CA GLU A 68 -0.43 -3.60 12.73
C GLU A 68 -0.30 -4.94 12.00
N SER A 69 -1.06 -5.15 10.92
CA SER A 69 -1.05 -6.41 10.17
C SER A 69 0.17 -6.60 9.27
N TYR A 70 0.70 -5.54 8.65
CA TYR A 70 1.79 -5.63 7.69
C TYR A 70 3.17 -5.53 8.36
N GLY A 71 3.23 -4.91 9.54
CA GLY A 71 4.47 -4.58 10.24
C GLY A 71 5.22 -3.41 9.57
N ASP A 72 6.13 -2.80 10.32
CA ASP A 72 6.77 -1.53 9.96
C ASP A 72 7.48 -1.56 8.59
N ASP A 73 8.16 -2.66 8.26
CA ASP A 73 8.94 -2.75 7.02
C ASP A 73 8.06 -2.82 5.76
N HIS A 74 7.03 -3.68 5.76
CA HIS A 74 6.10 -3.77 4.63
C HIS A 74 5.18 -2.56 4.56
N TRP A 75 4.79 -2.00 5.71
CA TRP A 75 3.99 -0.79 5.73
C TRP A 75 4.75 0.40 5.14
N ARG A 76 6.02 0.59 5.51
CA ARG A 76 6.89 1.62 4.92
C ARG A 76 7.02 1.46 3.40
N TYR A 77 7.07 0.22 2.91
CA TYR A 77 7.06 -0.06 1.48
C TYR A 77 5.76 0.39 0.81
N VAL A 78 4.61 0.05 1.41
CA VAL A 78 3.28 0.47 0.92
C VAL A 78 3.12 2.00 0.96
N GLU A 79 3.60 2.68 2.00
CA GLU A 79 3.53 4.15 2.14
C GLU A 79 4.18 4.90 0.96
N THR A 80 5.22 4.34 0.34
CA THR A 80 5.84 4.94 -0.84
C THR A 80 4.87 5.05 -2.02
N TYR A 81 3.82 4.22 -2.05
CA TYR A 81 2.77 4.22 -3.08
C TYR A 81 1.47 4.90 -2.62
N LEU A 82 1.27 5.07 -1.31
CA LEU A 82 0.12 5.77 -0.73
C LEU A 82 0.25 7.30 -0.75
N SER A 83 1.39 7.84 -1.20
CA SER A 83 1.73 9.27 -1.18
C SER A 83 0.84 10.20 -2.03
N ALA A 84 -0.32 9.72 -2.48
CA ALA A 84 -1.40 10.54 -3.02
C ALA A 84 -2.21 11.28 -1.92
N CYS A 85 -2.22 10.81 -0.66
CA CYS A 85 -2.88 11.53 0.42
C CYS A 85 -1.93 12.51 1.12
N LYS A 86 -1.75 13.71 0.55
CA LYS A 86 -1.27 14.86 1.33
C LYS A 86 -2.47 15.60 1.92
N PHE A 87 -2.49 15.68 3.25
CA PHE A 87 -3.32 16.60 4.02
C PHE A 87 -3.04 18.07 3.64
#